data_AF-A0A7V9SIH6-F1
#
_entry.id   AF-A0A7V9SIH6-F1
#
_cell.length_a   1.000
_cell.length_b   1.000
_cell.length_c   1.000
_cell.angle_alpha   90.00
_cell.angle_beta   90.00
_cell.angle_gamma   90.00
#
_symmetry.space_group_name_H-M   'P 1'
#
loop_
_entity.id
_entity.type
_entity.pdbx_description
1 polymer ?
#
loop_
_entity_poly.entity_id
_entity_poly.type
_entity_poly.pdbx_seq_one_letter_code
_entity_poly.pdbx_strand_id
1 'polypeptide(L)'
;MPPIQPVTPLPDPVVALIAASRKHFEDGERELKMGHLERARVEFDRAVDVLLESPYGARADARTREHFDRLIDRINAHEVTALAQGDGFSEAKTEPASLDEILAIATFPDADAETEEAVKADLALTEYDVPIPQNAKVLAAVELLTGRLRDYVQESLVRGS
;
A
#
# COMPACT_ATOMS: atom_id res chain seq x y z
N MET A 1 49.40 -32.14 -36.95
CA MET A 1 48.91 -30.90 -36.30
C MET A 1 47.70 -31.26 -35.46
N PRO A 2 47.61 -30.86 -34.18
CA PRO A 2 46.37 -31.04 -33.44
C PRO A 2 45.28 -30.13 -34.03
N PRO A 3 44.00 -30.56 -34.03
CA PRO A 3 42.91 -29.74 -34.56
C PRO A 3 42.66 -28.54 -33.63
N ILE A 4 42.50 -27.36 -34.23
CA ILE A 4 42.14 -26.12 -33.55
C ILE A 4 40.65 -26.25 -33.20
N GLN A 5 40.33 -26.37 -31.91
CA GLN A 5 38.94 -26.35 -31.46
C GLN A 5 38.37 -24.95 -31.64
N PRO A 6 37.17 -24.77 -32.24
CA PRO A 6 36.54 -23.46 -32.31
C PRO A 6 36.17 -23.02 -30.89
N VAL A 7 36.76 -21.92 -30.42
CA VAL A 7 36.35 -21.26 -29.18
C VAL A 7 34.99 -20.61 -29.41
N THR A 8 33.92 -21.18 -28.85
CA THR A 8 32.61 -20.53 -28.82
C THR A 8 32.75 -19.22 -28.03
N PRO A 9 32.38 -18.05 -28.59
CA PRO A 9 32.45 -16.79 -27.84
C PRO A 9 31.58 -16.87 -26.58
N LEU A 10 32.13 -16.43 -25.44
CA LEU A 10 31.36 -16.32 -24.20
C LEU A 10 30.18 -15.35 -24.43
N PRO A 11 28.96 -15.66 -23.96
CA PRO A 11 27.82 -14.76 -24.08
C PRO A 11 28.13 -13.38 -23.49
N ASP A 12 27.73 -12.32 -24.17
CA ASP A 12 27.93 -10.95 -23.69
C ASP A 12 27.14 -10.73 -22.38
N PRO A 13 27.82 -10.48 -21.24
CA PRO A 13 27.15 -10.33 -19.94
C PRO A 13 26.19 -9.14 -19.91
N VAL A 14 26.43 -8.09 -20.70
CA VAL A 14 25.54 -6.92 -20.81
C VAL A 14 24.24 -7.30 -21.49
N VAL A 15 24.30 -8.15 -22.52
CA VAL A 15 23.09 -8.63 -23.22
C VAL A 15 22.24 -9.49 -22.29
N ALA A 16 22.87 -10.38 -21.53
CA ALA A 16 22.18 -11.20 -20.54
C ALA A 16 21.51 -10.36 -19.44
N LEU A 17 22.19 -9.30 -18.97
CA LEU A 17 21.67 -8.37 -17.98
C LEU A 17 20.44 -7.60 -18.48
N ILE A 18 20.54 -7.04 -19.69
CA ILE A 18 19.42 -6.33 -20.35
C ILE A 18 18.24 -7.28 -20.55
N ALA A 19 18.49 -8.53 -20.95
CA ALA A 19 17.42 -9.53 -21.11
C ALA A 19 16.72 -9.86 -19.79
N ALA A 20 17.47 -10.01 -18.69
CA ALA A 20 16.89 -10.25 -17.37
C ALA A 20 16.03 -9.07 -16.88
N SER A 21 16.54 -7.85 -17.01
CA SER A 21 15.79 -6.62 -16.70
C SER A 21 14.51 -6.51 -17.52
N ARG A 22 14.57 -6.77 -18.84
CA ARG A 22 13.39 -6.74 -19.73
C ARG A 22 12.33 -7.75 -19.31
N LYS A 23 12.73 -8.95 -18.90
CA LYS A 23 11.80 -9.99 -18.45
C LYS A 23 11.01 -9.53 -17.23
N HIS A 24 11.67 -9.00 -16.22
CA HIS A 24 10.99 -8.45 -15.03
C HIS A 24 10.04 -7.31 -15.40
N PHE A 25 10.47 -6.42 -16.29
CA PHE A 25 9.61 -5.34 -16.75
C PHE A 25 8.36 -5.86 -17.52
N GLU A 26 8.50 -6.86 -18.39
CA GLU A 26 7.37 -7.49 -19.09
C GLU A 26 6.42 -8.23 -18.13
N ASP A 27 6.97 -8.86 -17.08
CA ASP A 27 6.19 -9.47 -16.02
C ASP A 27 5.41 -8.40 -15.23
N GLY A 28 6.02 -7.26 -14.92
CA GLY A 28 5.35 -6.11 -14.32
C GLY A 28 4.23 -5.53 -15.19
N GLU A 29 4.45 -5.39 -16.50
CA GLU A 29 3.39 -4.97 -17.45
C GLU A 29 2.22 -5.95 -17.48
N ARG A 30 2.48 -7.25 -17.30
CA ARG A 30 1.43 -8.27 -17.25
C ARG A 30 0.62 -8.17 -15.95
N GLU A 31 1.28 -8.01 -14.81
CA GLU A 31 0.61 -7.81 -13.52
C GLU A 31 -0.22 -6.52 -13.51
N LEU A 32 0.31 -5.44 -14.08
CA LEU A 32 -0.39 -4.16 -14.21
C LEU A 32 -1.67 -4.30 -15.05
N LYS A 33 -1.60 -5.00 -16.19
CA LYS A 33 -2.78 -5.28 -17.03
C LYS A 33 -3.86 -6.11 -16.32
N MET A 34 -3.48 -6.89 -15.31
CA MET A 34 -4.40 -7.65 -14.47
C MET A 34 -4.92 -6.85 -13.27
N GLY A 35 -4.46 -5.60 -13.08
CA GLY A 35 -4.80 -4.75 -11.94
C GLY A 35 -4.03 -5.09 -10.65
N HIS A 36 -3.02 -5.95 -10.71
CA HIS A 36 -2.22 -6.32 -9.54
C HIS A 36 -1.10 -5.30 -9.29
N LEU A 37 -1.45 -4.11 -8.83
CA LEU A 37 -0.53 -2.96 -8.70
C LEU A 37 0.71 -3.26 -7.86
N GLU A 38 0.54 -3.87 -6.69
CA GLU A 38 1.67 -4.23 -5.82
C GLU A 38 2.61 -5.24 -6.48
N ARG A 39 2.07 -6.24 -7.19
CA ARG A 39 2.88 -7.23 -7.92
C ARG A 39 3.60 -6.59 -9.10
N ALA A 40 2.94 -5.67 -9.80
CA ALA A 40 3.55 -4.90 -10.88
C ALA A 40 4.72 -4.05 -10.37
N ARG A 41 4.53 -3.36 -9.24
CA ARG A 41 5.57 -2.57 -8.57
C ARG A 41 6.79 -3.43 -8.23
N VAL A 42 6.59 -4.58 -7.58
CA VAL A 42 7.68 -5.50 -7.22
C VAL A 42 8.48 -5.95 -8.45
N GLU A 43 7.81 -6.25 -9.57
CA GLU A 43 8.51 -6.65 -10.79
C GLU A 43 9.21 -5.47 -11.50
N PHE A 44 8.65 -4.26 -11.44
CA PHE A 44 9.34 -3.06 -11.92
C PHE A 44 10.58 -2.73 -11.10
N ASP A 45 10.51 -2.82 -9.77
CA ASP A 45 11.67 -2.65 -8.88
C ASP A 45 12.76 -3.66 -9.24
N ARG A 46 12.42 -4.94 -9.40
CA ARG A 46 13.37 -5.99 -9.85
C ARG A 46 13.99 -5.70 -11.20
N ALA A 47 13.23 -5.15 -12.14
CA ALA A 47 13.74 -4.80 -13.46
C ALA A 47 14.87 -3.75 -13.38
N VAL A 48 14.77 -2.83 -12.42
CA VAL A 48 15.75 -1.78 -12.14
C VAL A 48 16.91 -2.34 -11.32
N ASP A 49 16.63 -3.09 -10.25
CA ASP A 49 17.62 -3.65 -9.33
C ASP A 49 18.64 -4.55 -10.04
N VAL A 50 18.19 -5.41 -10.96
CA VAL A 50 19.08 -6.26 -11.74
C VAL A 50 20.14 -5.45 -12.49
N LEU A 51 19.81 -4.24 -12.98
CA LEU A 51 20.77 -3.37 -13.64
C LEU A 51 21.72 -2.69 -12.64
N LEU A 52 21.21 -2.31 -11.48
CA LEU A 52 21.96 -1.61 -10.43
C LEU A 52 22.93 -2.52 -9.68
N GLU A 53 22.52 -3.74 -9.37
CA GLU A 53 23.30 -4.74 -8.62
C GLU A 53 24.36 -5.46 -9.45
N SER A 54 24.36 -5.26 -10.78
CA SER A 54 25.38 -5.81 -11.65
C SER A 54 26.79 -5.38 -11.18
N PRO A 55 27.83 -6.23 -11.29
CA PRO A 55 29.20 -5.90 -10.88
C PRO A 55 29.78 -4.64 -11.55
N TYR A 56 29.21 -4.26 -12.70
CA TYR A 56 29.58 -3.07 -13.45
C TYR A 56 28.62 -1.89 -13.16
N GLY A 57 27.46 -2.14 -12.54
CA GLY A 57 26.40 -1.18 -12.28
C GLY A 57 25.71 -0.67 -13.55
N ALA A 58 24.53 -0.06 -13.41
CA ALA A 58 23.71 0.38 -14.54
C ALA A 58 24.40 1.40 -15.47
N ARG A 59 25.47 2.07 -15.00
CA ARG A 59 26.16 3.15 -15.71
C ARG A 59 27.47 2.75 -16.40
N ALA A 60 27.97 1.53 -16.25
CA ALA A 60 29.27 1.16 -16.80
C ALA A 60 29.32 0.97 -18.31
N ASP A 61 28.23 0.50 -18.93
CA ASP A 61 28.13 0.29 -20.37
C ASP A 61 27.07 1.23 -20.97
N ALA A 62 27.34 1.78 -22.16
CA ALA A 62 26.42 2.70 -22.83
C ALA A 62 25.06 2.04 -23.11
N ARG A 63 25.03 0.76 -23.44
CA ARG A 63 23.80 -0.01 -23.71
C ARG A 63 22.99 -0.23 -22.44
N THR A 64 23.66 -0.51 -21.33
CA THR A 64 22.99 -0.65 -20.02
C THR A 64 22.38 0.68 -19.59
N ARG A 65 23.11 1.78 -19.77
CA ARG A 65 22.62 3.13 -19.45
C ARG A 65 21.39 3.50 -20.29
N GLU A 66 21.49 3.31 -21.61
CA GLU A 66 20.39 3.58 -22.53
C GLU A 66 19.15 2.71 -22.23
N HIS A 67 19.37 1.45 -21.83
CA HIS A 67 18.28 0.58 -21.38
C HIS A 67 17.68 1.03 -20.05
N PHE A 68 18.50 1.40 -19.08
CA PHE A 68 18.06 1.94 -17.78
C PHE A 68 17.22 3.20 -17.95
N ASP A 69 17.69 4.18 -18.72
CA ASP A 69 16.97 5.45 -18.92
C ASP A 69 15.58 5.19 -19.52
N ARG A 70 15.50 4.36 -20.58
CA ARG A 70 14.21 3.95 -21.17
C ARG A 70 13.32 3.18 -20.21
N LEU A 71 13.91 2.36 -19.34
CA LEU A 71 13.16 1.57 -18.37
C LEU A 71 12.45 2.50 -17.38
N ILE A 72 13.19 3.46 -16.82
CA ILE A 72 12.65 4.46 -15.88
C ILE A 72 11.56 5.30 -16.55
N ASP A 73 11.78 5.77 -17.77
CA ASP A 73 10.78 6.55 -18.51
C ASP A 73 9.46 5.78 -18.70
N ARG A 74 9.55 4.47 -18.99
CA ARG A 74 8.36 3.62 -19.17
C ARG A 74 7.64 3.32 -17.87
N ILE A 75 8.37 3.06 -16.79
CA ILE A 75 7.78 2.85 -15.45
C ILE A 75 7.04 4.12 -15.01
N ASN A 76 7.67 5.30 -15.17
CA ASN A 76 7.04 6.58 -14.87
C ASN A 76 5.75 6.82 -15.68
N ALA A 77 5.75 6.47 -16.98
CA ALA A 77 4.55 6.60 -17.80
C ALA A 77 3.39 5.73 -17.31
N HIS A 78 3.69 4.51 -16.84
CA HIS A 78 2.70 3.62 -16.23
C HIS A 78 2.18 4.19 -14.91
N GLU A 79 3.07 4.74 -14.05
CA GLU A 79 2.68 5.33 -12.77
C GLU A 79 1.79 6.56 -12.93
N VAL A 80 2.12 7.46 -13.86
CA VAL A 80 1.29 8.63 -14.17
C VAL A 80 -0.11 8.21 -14.65
N THR A 81 -0.19 7.16 -15.47
CA THR A 81 -1.46 6.62 -15.94
C THR A 81 -2.28 6.02 -14.80
N ALA A 82 -1.64 5.25 -13.92
CA ALA A 82 -2.27 4.61 -12.77
C ALA A 82 -2.76 5.64 -11.74
N LEU A 83 -1.96 6.69 -11.46
CA LEU A 83 -2.35 7.83 -10.64
C LEU A 83 -3.57 8.58 -11.18
N ALA A 84 -3.63 8.80 -12.50
CA ALA A 84 -4.78 9.44 -13.14
C ALA A 84 -6.08 8.62 -13.00
N GLN A 85 -5.97 7.32 -12.74
CA GLN A 85 -7.09 6.40 -12.52
C GLN A 85 -7.44 6.24 -11.02
N GLY A 86 -6.69 6.87 -10.11
CA GLY A 86 -6.88 6.76 -8.65
C GLY A 86 -6.09 5.62 -8.01
N ASP A 87 -5.36 4.85 -8.82
CA ASP A 87 -4.74 3.57 -8.49
C ASP A 87 -3.20 3.67 -8.58
N GLY A 88 -2.60 4.69 -7.96
CA GLY A 88 -1.14 4.90 -7.99
C GLY A 88 -0.35 3.73 -7.36
N PHE A 89 0.94 3.58 -7.70
CA PHE A 89 1.81 2.55 -7.09
C PHE A 89 2.18 2.80 -5.62
N SER A 90 1.65 3.87 -5.02
CA SER A 90 1.85 4.26 -3.63
C SER A 90 0.56 4.06 -2.84
N GLU A 91 0.06 2.84 -2.75
CA GLU A 91 -0.92 2.51 -1.73
C GLU A 91 -0.16 2.30 -0.42
N ALA A 92 -0.24 3.27 0.50
CA ALA A 92 0.16 3.01 1.87
C ALA A 92 -0.66 1.80 2.33
N LYS A 93 0.01 0.73 2.78
CA LYS A 93 -0.69 -0.41 3.37
C LYS A 93 -1.71 0.13 4.35
N THR A 94 -2.98 -0.13 4.09
CA THR A 94 -4.04 0.18 5.04
C THR A 94 -3.80 -0.74 6.23
N GLU A 95 -3.15 -0.22 7.27
CA GLU A 95 -3.13 -0.88 8.56
C GLU A 95 -4.50 -0.66 9.19
N PRO A 96 -5.13 -1.72 9.73
CA PRO A 96 -6.39 -1.56 10.47
C PRO A 96 -6.18 -0.56 11.60
N ALA A 97 -7.19 0.26 11.87
CA ALA A 97 -7.09 1.18 12.99
C ALA A 97 -6.93 0.35 14.27
N SER A 98 -6.07 0.78 15.20
CA SER A 98 -5.90 0.06 16.47
C SER A 98 -7.20 -0.04 17.29
N LEU A 99 -8.18 0.82 17.00
CA LEU A 99 -9.53 0.74 17.57
C LEU A 99 -10.32 -0.47 17.04
N ASP A 100 -10.09 -0.90 15.80
CA ASP A 100 -10.83 -2.01 15.17
C ASP A 100 -10.57 -3.33 15.88
N GLU A 101 -9.33 -3.57 16.31
CA GLU A 101 -8.94 -4.77 17.05
C GLU A 101 -9.63 -4.84 18.42
N ILE A 102 -9.76 -3.69 19.09
CA ILE A 102 -10.39 -3.60 20.41
C ILE A 102 -11.92 -3.74 20.29
N LEU A 103 -12.53 -3.10 19.29
CA LEU A 103 -13.96 -3.24 19.03
C LEU A 103 -14.34 -4.67 18.64
N ALA A 104 -13.47 -5.40 17.94
CA ALA A 104 -13.72 -6.78 17.55
C ALA A 104 -13.85 -7.75 18.74
N ILE A 105 -13.19 -7.45 19.87
CA ILE A 105 -13.26 -8.27 21.10
C ILE A 105 -14.16 -7.65 22.18
N ALA A 106 -14.65 -6.43 21.96
CA ALA A 106 -15.46 -5.74 22.94
C ALA A 106 -16.87 -6.34 23.01
N THR A 107 -17.27 -6.79 24.20
CA THR A 107 -18.68 -6.95 24.53
C THR A 107 -19.31 -5.57 24.73
N PHE A 108 -20.39 -5.28 24.00
CA PHE A 108 -21.18 -4.06 24.16
C PHE A 108 -22.21 -4.29 25.29
N PRO A 109 -22.07 -3.62 26.44
CA PRO A 109 -23.07 -3.70 27.50
C PRO A 109 -24.33 -2.92 27.09
N ASP A 110 -25.47 -3.26 27.69
CA ASP A 110 -26.62 -2.36 27.68
C ASP A 110 -26.23 -1.07 28.42
N ALA A 111 -26.68 0.08 27.90
CA ALA A 111 -26.44 1.35 28.56
C ALA A 111 -27.19 1.42 29.90
N ASP A 112 -26.59 2.10 30.87
CA ASP A 112 -27.28 2.40 32.11
C ASP A 112 -28.18 3.64 31.97
N ALA A 113 -28.98 3.89 33.01
CA ALA A 113 -29.91 5.02 33.02
C ALA A 113 -29.20 6.39 33.00
N GLU A 114 -27.95 6.46 33.47
CA GLU A 114 -27.16 7.69 33.46
C GLU A 114 -26.73 8.03 32.03
N THR A 115 -26.21 7.05 31.29
CA THR A 115 -25.86 7.16 29.87
C THR A 115 -27.09 7.47 29.01
N GLU A 116 -28.23 6.83 29.26
CA GLU A 116 -29.47 7.11 28.53
C GLU A 116 -29.94 8.56 28.69
N GLU A 117 -29.98 9.08 29.92
CA GLU A 117 -30.40 10.45 30.18
C GLU A 117 -29.35 11.47 29.69
N ALA A 118 -28.05 11.17 29.79
CA ALA A 118 -27.00 12.03 29.25
C ALA A 118 -27.11 12.19 27.73
N VAL A 119 -27.29 11.09 26.99
CA VAL A 119 -27.47 11.13 25.52
C VAL A 119 -28.76 11.87 25.15
N LYS A 120 -29.85 11.66 25.89
CA LYS A 120 -31.11 12.36 25.67
C LYS A 120 -30.99 13.86 25.88
N ALA A 121 -30.28 14.28 26.94
CA ALA A 121 -30.03 15.68 27.22
C ALA A 121 -29.17 16.33 26.13
N ASP A 122 -28.12 15.65 25.67
CA ASP A 122 -27.26 16.12 24.59
C ASP A 122 -28.01 16.29 23.26
N LEU A 123 -28.86 15.30 22.92
CA LEU A 123 -29.72 15.36 21.74
C LEU A 123 -30.74 16.52 21.80
N ALA A 124 -31.16 16.94 23.00
CA ALA A 124 -32.07 18.07 23.18
C ALA A 124 -31.37 19.44 23.13
N LEU A 125 -30.07 19.48 23.41
CA LEU A 125 -29.27 20.72 23.40
C LEU A 125 -28.77 21.09 22.00
N THR A 126 -28.72 20.13 21.09
CA THR A 126 -28.21 20.32 19.73
C THR A 126 -29.36 20.33 18.72
N GLU A 127 -29.43 21.39 17.90
CA GLU A 127 -30.42 21.46 16.82
C GLU A 127 -29.92 20.64 15.62
N TYR A 128 -30.71 19.62 15.25
CA TYR A 128 -30.41 18.73 14.11
C TYR A 128 -31.44 18.94 13.00
N ASP A 129 -30.98 18.99 11.76
CA ASP A 129 -31.85 19.06 10.57
C ASP A 129 -32.72 17.81 10.37
N VAL A 130 -32.37 16.70 11.05
CA VAL A 130 -33.08 15.42 10.99
C VAL A 130 -33.36 14.89 12.39
N PRO A 131 -34.52 14.24 12.64
CA PRO A 131 -34.79 13.61 13.92
C PRO A 131 -33.81 12.46 14.21
N ILE A 132 -33.13 12.51 15.36
CA ILE A 132 -32.23 11.45 15.83
C ILE A 132 -32.89 10.74 17.02
N PRO A 133 -33.56 9.59 16.82
CA PRO A 133 -34.13 8.83 17.93
C PRO A 133 -33.03 8.09 18.70
N GLN A 134 -33.25 7.87 20.00
CA GLN A 134 -32.37 7.02 20.80
C GLN A 134 -32.38 5.58 20.25
N ASN A 135 -31.18 5.01 20.10
CA ASN A 135 -30.97 3.68 19.56
C ASN A 135 -30.14 2.86 20.54
N ALA A 136 -30.63 1.69 20.93
CA ALA A 136 -29.95 0.81 21.90
C ALA A 136 -28.51 0.47 21.51
N LYS A 137 -28.21 0.27 20.22
CA LYS A 137 -26.84 -0.01 19.77
C LYS A 137 -25.91 1.20 19.92
N VAL A 138 -26.45 2.40 19.70
CA VAL A 138 -25.70 3.64 19.87
C VAL A 138 -25.46 3.90 21.35
N LEU A 139 -26.48 3.72 22.20
CA LEU A 139 -26.38 3.81 23.65
C LEU A 139 -25.32 2.85 24.20
N ALA A 140 -25.33 1.58 23.77
CA ALA A 140 -24.32 0.60 24.14
C ALA A 140 -22.90 0.97 23.69
N ALA A 141 -22.76 1.60 22.53
CA ALA A 141 -21.47 2.11 22.05
C ALA A 141 -20.99 3.31 22.87
N VAL A 142 -21.90 4.24 23.22
CA VAL A 142 -21.59 5.37 24.11
C VAL A 142 -21.12 4.83 25.46
N GLU A 143 -21.89 3.96 26.12
CA GLU A 143 -21.55 3.30 27.39
C GLU A 143 -20.14 2.67 27.36
N LEU A 144 -19.85 1.91 26.29
CA LEU A 144 -18.55 1.27 26.13
C LEU A 144 -17.40 2.28 25.98
N LEU A 145 -17.60 3.32 25.16
CA LEU A 145 -16.57 4.31 24.83
C LEU A 145 -16.33 5.34 25.92
N THR A 146 -17.38 5.73 26.66
CA THR A 146 -17.30 6.67 27.79
C THR A 146 -16.97 5.96 29.10
N GLY A 147 -17.19 4.64 29.19
CA GLY A 147 -16.81 3.80 30.30
C GLY A 147 -15.49 3.07 30.04
N ARG A 148 -15.58 1.76 29.74
CA ARG A 148 -14.42 0.85 29.72
C ARG A 148 -13.31 1.26 28.73
N LEU A 149 -13.65 1.86 27.60
CA LEU A 149 -12.68 2.27 26.57
C LEU A 149 -12.28 3.75 26.65
N ARG A 150 -12.74 4.48 27.67
CA ARG A 150 -12.49 5.93 27.79
C ARG A 150 -11.01 6.27 27.75
N ASP A 151 -10.21 5.60 28.55
CA ASP A 151 -8.77 5.90 28.65
C ASP A 151 -8.04 5.63 27.33
N TYR A 152 -8.43 4.56 26.63
CA TYR A 152 -7.87 4.24 25.31
C TYR A 152 -8.22 5.31 24.27
N VAL A 153 -9.47 5.78 24.24
CA VAL A 153 -9.91 6.86 23.34
C VAL A 153 -9.19 8.17 23.66
N GLN A 154 -8.99 8.49 24.94
CA GLN A 154 -8.24 9.68 25.34
C GLN A 154 -6.77 9.61 24.90
N GLU A 155 -6.13 8.46 25.09
CA GLU A 155 -4.75 8.25 24.68
C GLU A 155 -4.56 8.28 23.16
N SER A 156 -5.52 7.74 22.39
CA SER A 156 -5.47 7.78 20.93
C SER A 156 -5.60 9.20 20.37
N LEU A 157 -6.45 10.04 20.97
CA LEU A 157 -6.57 11.45 20.61
C LEU A 157 -5.29 12.24 20.85
N VAL A 158 -4.57 11.97 21.94
CA VAL A 158 -3.27 12.61 22.24
C VAL A 158 -2.17 12.15 21.29
N ARG A 159 -2.17 10.88 20.86
CA ARG A 159 -1.19 10.37 19.90
C ARG A 159 -1.40 10.89 18.48
N GLY A 160 -2.63 11.27 18.13
CA GLY A 160 -2.99 11.76 16.80
C GLY A 160 -2.85 13.28 16.60
N SER A 161 -2.51 14.05 17.64
CA SER A 161 -2.28 15.51 17.60
C SER A 161 -0.82 15.87 17.41
#